data_AF-A0AA44EQZ6-F1
#
_entry.id   AF-A0AA44EQZ6-F1
#
_cell.length_a   1.000
_cell.length_b   1.000
_cell.length_c   1.000
_cell.angle_alpha   90.00
_cell.angle_beta   90.00
_cell.angle_gamma   90.00
#
_symmetry.space_group_name_H-M   'P 1'
#
loop_
_entity.id
_entity.type
_entity.pdbx_description
1 polymer ?
#
loop_
_entity_poly.entity_id
_entity_poly.type
_entity_poly.pdbx_seq_one_letter_code
_entity_poly.pdbx_strand_id
1 'polypeptide(L)'
;MTNPAPSLLDHDEMQRGVAGGRKLPVPMLPSEIIRIETAMHVADIRCDKTIRKWAKKHGIGRQADKHAPLQISFPALLMKLDGEMQTLDRFRAGDRSHPSVRFYLDRAIMLSEELRKPRARR
;
A
#
# COMPACT_ATOMS: atom_id res chain seq x y z
N MET A 1 -45.88 -17.23 4.24
CA MET A 1 -44.84 -17.39 3.21
C MET A 1 -43.54 -16.89 3.81
N THR A 2 -42.66 -17.82 4.16
CA THR A 2 -41.43 -17.61 4.93
C THR A 2 -40.38 -16.91 4.07
N ASN A 3 -39.92 -15.74 4.53
CA ASN A 3 -38.81 -15.01 3.92
C ASN A 3 -37.50 -15.71 4.36
N PRO A 4 -36.67 -16.28 3.48
CA PRO A 4 -35.41 -16.85 3.92
C PRO A 4 -34.49 -15.69 4.32
N ALA A 5 -33.99 -15.74 5.55
CA ALA A 5 -32.94 -14.85 6.00
C ALA A 5 -31.75 -14.95 5.03
N PRO A 6 -31.16 -13.83 4.58
CA PRO A 6 -29.94 -13.91 3.78
C PRO A 6 -28.85 -14.60 4.60
N SER A 7 -28.25 -15.64 4.03
CA SER A 7 -27.23 -16.46 4.66
C SER A 7 -26.01 -15.61 5.05
N LEU A 8 -25.65 -15.68 6.32
CA LEU A 8 -24.57 -14.92 6.97
C LEU A 8 -23.15 -15.35 6.55
N LEU A 9 -23.02 -16.12 5.46
CA LEU A 9 -21.80 -16.83 5.06
C LEU A 9 -21.55 -16.75 3.54
N ASP A 10 -21.69 -15.57 2.94
CA ASP A 10 -21.01 -15.29 1.67
C ASP A 10 -19.52 -15.05 1.97
N HIS A 11 -18.78 -16.15 2.16
CA HIS A 11 -17.35 -16.16 2.50
C HIS A 11 -16.40 -15.64 1.39
N ASP A 12 -16.90 -14.92 0.39
CA ASP A 12 -16.09 -14.16 -0.56
C ASP A 12 -15.65 -12.78 -0.01
N GLU A 13 -16.16 -12.38 1.16
CA GLU A 13 -15.96 -11.06 1.80
C GLU A 13 -14.53 -10.75 2.29
N MET A 14 -13.57 -11.68 2.19
CA MET A 14 -12.16 -11.39 2.55
C MET A 14 -11.33 -10.79 1.41
N GLN A 15 -11.87 -10.69 0.19
CA GLN A 15 -11.23 -9.90 -0.84
C GLN A 15 -11.50 -8.43 -0.55
N ARG A 16 -10.52 -7.71 0.03
CA ARG A 16 -10.60 -6.25 0.24
C ARG A 16 -10.97 -5.55 -1.08
N GLY A 17 -12.27 -5.31 -1.23
CA GLY A 17 -12.92 -4.87 -2.45
C GLY A 17 -12.64 -3.42 -2.83
N VAL A 18 -13.23 -2.99 -3.94
CA VAL A 18 -13.10 -1.65 -4.50
C VAL A 18 -14.26 -0.79 -3.96
N ALA A 19 -13.97 0.30 -3.25
CA ALA A 19 -15.00 1.25 -2.81
C ALA A 19 -15.10 2.40 -3.84
N GLY A 20 -16.21 2.47 -4.60
CA GLY A 20 -16.49 3.58 -5.52
C GLY A 20 -15.42 3.80 -6.61
N GLY A 21 -14.87 2.72 -7.18
CA GLY A 21 -13.81 2.76 -8.19
C GLY A 21 -12.40 3.01 -7.65
N ARG A 22 -12.22 3.10 -6.32
CA ARG A 22 -10.92 3.22 -5.64
C ARG A 22 -10.55 1.90 -4.99
N LYS A 23 -9.32 1.42 -5.21
CA LYS A 23 -8.83 0.24 -4.50
C LYS A 23 -8.68 0.57 -3.01
N LEU A 24 -9.12 -0.33 -2.14
CA LEU A 24 -8.89 -0.18 -0.71
C LEU A 24 -7.39 -0.11 -0.40
N PRO A 25 -6.99 0.65 0.64
CA PRO A 25 -5.60 0.65 1.08
C PRO A 25 -5.13 -0.76 1.46
N VAL A 26 -3.91 -1.10 1.05
CA VAL A 26 -3.23 -2.32 1.50
C VAL A 26 -3.09 -2.33 3.04
N PRO A 27 -3.07 -3.50 3.69
CA PRO A 27 -2.69 -3.58 5.10
C PRO A 27 -1.26 -3.05 5.29
N MET A 28 -1.08 -2.09 6.19
CA MET A 28 0.21 -1.46 6.44
C MET A 28 0.64 -1.72 7.88
N LEU A 29 1.83 -2.30 8.04
CA LEU A 29 2.50 -2.36 9.34
C LEU A 29 3.22 -1.02 9.61
N PRO A 30 3.35 -0.58 10.87
CA PRO A 30 4.04 0.68 11.18
C PRO A 30 5.45 0.79 10.62
N SER A 31 6.19 -0.32 10.55
CA SER A 31 7.55 -0.40 10.00
C SER A 31 7.62 -0.18 8.48
N GLU A 32 6.50 -0.32 7.78
CA GLU A 32 6.42 -0.23 6.31
C GLU A 32 5.92 1.15 5.85
N ILE A 33 5.57 2.03 6.79
CA ILE A 33 4.96 3.31 6.49
C ILE A 33 6.04 4.37 6.31
N ILE A 34 5.97 5.06 5.18
CA ILE A 34 6.78 6.24 4.90
C ILE A 34 5.90 7.48 4.71
N ARG A 35 6.49 8.66 4.93
CA ARG A 35 5.83 9.94 4.65
C ARG A 35 5.86 10.25 3.15
N ILE A 36 5.04 11.21 2.73
CA ILE A 36 4.90 11.58 1.34
C ILE A 36 6.19 12.11 0.72
N GLU A 37 7.01 12.83 1.50
CA GLU A 37 8.31 13.37 1.06
C GLU A 37 9.29 12.23 0.73
N THR A 38 9.33 11.21 1.58
CA THR A 38 10.13 10.01 1.34
C THR A 38 9.62 9.24 0.12
N ALA A 39 8.30 9.11 -0.04
CA ALA A 39 7.71 8.47 -1.21
C ALA A 39 8.07 9.23 -2.51
N MET A 40 8.06 10.56 -2.48
CA MET A 40 8.50 11.39 -3.60
C MET A 40 9.98 11.20 -3.92
N HIS A 41 10.83 11.14 -2.91
CA HIS A 41 12.26 10.91 -3.08
C HIS A 41 12.54 9.54 -3.72
N VAL A 42 11.91 8.47 -3.21
CA VAL A 42 12.02 7.11 -3.74
C VAL A 42 11.52 7.03 -5.18
N ALA A 43 10.39 7.67 -5.49
CA ALA A 43 9.79 7.65 -6.82
C ALA A 43 10.47 8.63 -7.80
N ASP A 44 11.50 9.36 -7.37
CA ASP A 44 12.16 10.47 -8.07
C ASP A 44 11.19 11.44 -8.76
N ILE A 45 10.20 11.89 -8.01
CA ILE A 45 9.22 12.88 -8.47
C ILE A 45 9.28 14.14 -7.62
N ARG A 46 8.99 15.27 -8.25
CA ARG A 46 9.03 16.59 -7.60
C ARG A 46 7.66 17.07 -7.09
N CYS A 47 6.58 16.33 -7.38
CA CYS A 47 5.21 16.74 -7.06
C CYS A 47 4.46 15.70 -6.22
N ASP A 48 3.90 16.13 -5.09
CA ASP A 48 3.15 15.31 -4.13
C ASP A 48 1.81 14.80 -4.71
N LYS A 49 1.21 15.57 -5.62
CA LYS A 49 -0.06 15.27 -6.30
C LYS A 49 -0.04 13.90 -6.98
N THR A 50 1.10 13.50 -7.52
CA THR A 50 1.29 12.19 -8.16
C THR A 50 1.17 11.05 -7.14
N ILE A 51 1.86 11.15 -5.99
CA ILE A 51 1.73 10.16 -4.90
C ILE A 51 0.30 10.10 -4.39
N ARG A 52 -0.34 11.24 -4.15
CA ARG A 52 -1.75 11.29 -3.69
C ARG A 52 -2.69 10.63 -4.69
N LYS A 53 -2.48 10.88 -5.99
CA LYS A 53 -3.25 10.24 -7.06
C LYS A 53 -3.03 8.72 -7.05
N TRP A 54 -1.80 8.25 -6.86
CA TRP A 54 -1.51 6.82 -6.78
C TRP A 54 -2.10 6.18 -5.52
N ALA A 55 -1.99 6.82 -4.36
CA ALA A 55 -2.61 6.37 -3.12
C ALA A 55 -4.12 6.15 -3.30
N LYS A 56 -4.81 7.12 -3.91
CA LYS A 56 -6.25 7.05 -4.18
C LYS A 56 -6.62 6.01 -5.24
N LYS A 57 -5.84 5.89 -6.32
CA LYS A 57 -6.15 5.00 -7.45
C LYS A 57 -5.81 3.54 -7.16
N HIS A 58 -4.66 3.31 -6.53
CA HIS A 58 -4.07 1.98 -6.36
C HIS A 58 -4.11 1.50 -4.91
N GLY A 59 -4.61 2.28 -3.96
CA GLY A 59 -4.69 1.86 -2.56
C GLY A 59 -3.33 1.68 -1.91
N ILE A 60 -2.32 2.44 -2.32
CA ILE A 60 -0.96 2.36 -1.74
C ILE A 60 -0.76 3.27 -0.52
N GLY A 61 -1.77 4.08 -0.18
CA GLY A 61 -1.73 5.03 0.92
C GLY A 61 -3.01 5.05 1.72
N ARG A 62 -2.92 5.43 3.00
CA ARG A 62 -4.07 5.66 3.88
C ARG A 62 -3.96 7.00 4.58
N GLN A 63 -5.10 7.64 4.80
CA GLN A 63 -5.21 8.87 5.56
C GLN A 63 -6.34 8.67 6.56
N ALA A 64 -6.06 8.80 7.86
CA ALA A 64 -7.03 8.51 8.90
C ALA A 64 -8.17 9.54 8.93
N ASP A 65 -7.85 10.81 8.68
CA ASP A 65 -8.79 11.93 8.64
C ASP A 65 -8.29 13.01 7.66
N LYS A 66 -9.14 13.96 7.27
CA LYS A 66 -8.87 15.04 6.31
C LYS A 66 -7.57 15.81 6.60
N HIS A 67 -7.25 16.01 7.88
CA HIS A 67 -6.08 16.74 8.35
C HIS A 67 -4.92 15.84 8.80
N ALA A 68 -5.13 14.53 8.82
CA ALA A 68 -4.08 13.58 9.21
C ALA A 68 -3.02 13.48 8.09
N PRO A 69 -1.75 13.22 8.44
CA PRO A 69 -0.72 12.94 7.45
C PRO A 69 -1.08 11.75 6.56
N LEU A 70 -0.79 11.86 5.26
CA LEU A 70 -0.93 10.74 4.35
C LEU A 70 0.19 9.73 4.62
N GLN A 71 -0.19 8.51 4.99
CA GLN A 71 0.72 7.40 5.20
C GLN A 71 0.82 6.58 3.91
N ILE A 72 2.03 6.28 3.46
CA ILE A 72 2.28 5.49 2.25
C ILE A 72 2.90 4.16 2.64
N SER A 73 2.36 3.06 2.12
CA SER A 73 3.00 1.75 2.21
C SER A 73 4.20 1.72 1.26
N PHE A 74 5.39 1.59 1.82
CA PHE A 74 6.63 1.53 1.06
C PHE A 74 6.70 0.31 0.10
N PRO A 75 6.42 -0.94 0.53
CA PRO A 75 6.43 -2.07 -0.40
C PRO A 75 5.40 -1.90 -1.52
N ALA A 76 4.21 -1.36 -1.23
CA ALA A 76 3.19 -1.11 -2.24
C ALA A 76 3.60 0.01 -3.23
N LEU A 77 4.34 1.01 -2.78
CA LEU A 77 4.93 2.03 -3.66
C LEU A 77 5.94 1.38 -4.61
N LEU A 78 6.83 0.52 -4.12
CA LEU A 78 7.80 -0.20 -4.96
C LEU A 78 7.11 -1.06 -6.02
N MET A 79 6.10 -1.85 -5.63
CA MET A 79 5.27 -2.61 -6.58
C MET A 79 4.62 -1.70 -7.62
N LYS A 80 4.18 -0.50 -7.22
CA LYS A 80 3.58 0.47 -8.14
C LYS A 80 4.58 1.06 -9.13
N LEU A 81 5.80 1.32 -8.69
CA LEU A 81 6.88 1.84 -9.53
C LEU A 81 7.32 0.81 -10.57
N ASP A 82 7.44 -0.45 -10.16
CA ASP A 82 7.85 -1.54 -11.05
C ASP A 82 6.71 -2.04 -11.97
N GLY A 83 5.46 -1.61 -11.73
CA GLY A 83 4.30 -2.00 -12.55
C GLY A 83 3.64 -3.31 -12.12
N GLU A 84 4.06 -3.91 -11.01
CA GLU A 84 3.62 -5.20 -10.46
C GLU A 84 2.24 -5.14 -9.80
N MET A 85 1.20 -4.87 -10.60
CA MET A 85 -0.17 -4.68 -10.10
C MET A 85 -0.80 -5.96 -9.57
N GLN A 86 -0.47 -7.11 -10.15
CA GLN A 86 -0.95 -8.40 -9.64
C GLN A 86 -0.37 -8.70 -8.26
N THR A 87 0.93 -8.44 -8.05
CA THR A 87 1.58 -8.58 -6.75
C THR A 87 1.00 -7.61 -5.72
N LEU A 88 0.72 -6.37 -6.13
CA LEU A 88 0.03 -5.40 -5.27
C LEU A 88 -1.40 -5.86 -4.89
N ASP A 89 -2.10 -6.52 -5.80
CA ASP A 89 -3.44 -7.05 -5.54
C ASP A 89 -3.41 -8.25 -4.56
N ARG A 90 -2.43 -9.15 -4.70
CA ARG A 90 -2.15 -10.21 -3.71
C ARG A 90 -1.83 -9.63 -2.34
N PHE A 91 -0.96 -8.61 -2.31
CA PHE A 91 -0.60 -7.94 -1.07
C PHE A 91 -1.81 -7.30 -0.38
N ARG A 92 -2.73 -6.71 -1.15
CA ARG A 92 -3.99 -6.15 -0.63
C ARG A 92 -4.92 -7.23 -0.07
N ALA A 93 -4.99 -8.39 -0.72
CA ALA A 93 -5.75 -9.54 -0.24
C ALA A 93 -5.16 -10.14 1.05
N GLY A 94 -3.94 -9.74 1.45
CA GLY A 94 -3.29 -10.20 2.66
C GLY A 94 -2.37 -11.41 2.47
N ASP A 95 -2.16 -11.85 1.22
CA ASP A 95 -1.23 -12.94 0.88
C ASP A 95 0.22 -12.46 0.96
N ARG A 96 0.71 -12.28 2.20
CA ARG A 96 2.05 -11.81 2.51
C ARG A 96 3.11 -12.91 2.41
N SER A 97 2.68 -14.16 2.36
CA SER A 97 3.54 -15.35 2.19
C SER A 97 3.98 -15.55 0.75
N HIS A 98 3.25 -15.01 -0.24
CA HIS A 98 3.57 -15.20 -1.64
C HIS A 98 5.00 -14.74 -1.98
N PRO A 99 5.78 -15.51 -2.74
CA PRO A 99 7.17 -15.16 -3.06
C PRO A 99 7.34 -13.76 -3.67
N SER A 100 6.45 -13.37 -4.59
CA SER A 100 6.51 -12.03 -5.18
C SER A 100 6.23 -10.92 -4.18
N VAL A 101 5.33 -11.14 -3.20
CA VAL A 101 5.05 -10.15 -2.16
C VAL A 101 6.23 -10.06 -1.19
N ARG A 102 6.77 -11.21 -0.76
CA ARG A 102 7.95 -11.30 0.11
C ARG A 102 9.15 -10.54 -0.46
N PHE A 103 9.42 -10.70 -1.76
CA PHE A 103 10.48 -9.95 -2.43
C PHE A 103 10.38 -8.43 -2.19
N TYR A 104 9.19 -7.85 -2.32
CA TYR A 104 8.98 -6.42 -2.10
C TYR A 104 9.02 -6.02 -0.62
N LEU A 105 8.56 -6.89 0.28
CA LEU A 105 8.69 -6.67 1.72
C LEU A 105 10.17 -6.61 2.12
N ASP A 106 10.96 -7.58 1.68
CA ASP A 106 12.41 -7.66 1.97
C ASP A 106 13.15 -6.46 1.35
N ARG A 107 12.82 -6.11 0.11
CA ARG A 107 13.37 -4.91 -0.56
C ARG A 107 13.02 -3.62 0.18
N ALA A 108 11.78 -3.48 0.67
CA ALA A 108 11.37 -2.31 1.43
C ALA A 108 12.13 -2.21 2.76
N ILE A 109 12.37 -3.33 3.44
CA ILE A 109 13.19 -3.37 4.66
C ILE A 109 14.61 -2.88 4.35
N MET A 110 15.27 -3.48 3.34
CA MET A 110 16.64 -3.11 2.94
C MET A 110 16.78 -1.62 2.63
N LEU A 111 15.85 -1.06 1.83
CA LEU A 111 15.89 0.35 1.45
C LEU A 111 15.54 1.27 2.63
N SER A 112 14.69 0.85 3.56
CA SER A 112 14.37 1.65 4.74
C SER A 112 15.59 1.81 5.65
N GLU A 113 16.40 0.76 5.78
CA GLU A 113 17.66 0.83 6.51
C GLU A 113 18.67 1.76 5.83
N GLU A 114 18.75 1.72 4.50
CA GLU A 114 19.63 2.63 3.75
C GLU A 114 19.21 4.10 3.91
N LEU A 115 17.90 4.38 3.89
CA LEU A 115 17.36 5.72 4.13
C LEU A 115 17.56 6.22 5.57
N ARG A 116 17.69 5.31 6.54
CA ARG A 116 17.99 5.64 7.95
C ARG A 116 19.46 5.93 8.19
N LYS A 117 20.38 5.37 7.41
CA LYS A 117 21.81 5.61 7.58
C LYS A 117 22.06 7.11 7.45
N PRO A 118 22.72 7.75 8.45
CA PRO A 118 23.09 9.15 8.33
C PRO A 118 23.96 9.28 7.08
N ARG A 119 23.58 10.17 6.14
CA ARG A 119 24.47 10.56 5.05
C ARG A 119 25.78 10.98 5.70
N ALA A 120 26.84 10.19 5.50
CA ALA A 120 28.17 10.56 5.92
C ALA A 120 28.42 11.96 5.38
N ARG A 121 28.59 12.94 6.29
CA ARG A 121 28.86 14.33 5.92
C ARG A 121 30.14 14.29 5.08
N ARG A 122 30.01 14.47 3.76
CA ARG A 122 31.11 14.77 2.85
C ARG A 122 31.37 16.26 2.91
#